data_AF-A0A368EZR1-F1
#
_entry.id   AF-A0A368EZR1-F1
#
_cell.length_a   1.000
_cell.length_b   1.000
_cell.length_c   1.000
_cell.angle_alpha   90.00
_cell.angle_beta   90.00
_cell.angle_gamma   90.00
#
_symmetry.space_group_name_H-M   'P 1'
#
loop_
_entity.id
_entity.type
_entity.pdbx_description
1 polymer ?
#
loop_
_entity_poly.entity_id
_entity_poly.type
_entity_poly.pdbx_seq_one_letter_code
_entity_poly.pdbx_strand_id
1 'polypeptide(L)' 'MAKKYTRVRDKRTKHEYDVLAARFDPEKHAHVNRAHYPDVSYPRPAKPHIPKGGRAAAPDTEQPVATPEGES' A
#
# COMPACT_ATOMS: atom_id res chain seq x y z
N MET A 1 29.43 -9.75 2.69
CA MET A 1 28.14 -9.52 3.40
C MET A 1 27.07 -9.17 2.37
N ALA A 2 25.86 -9.73 2.49
CA ALA A 2 24.74 -9.35 1.62
C ALA A 2 24.28 -7.92 1.95
N LYS A 3 24.08 -7.08 0.92
CA LYS A 3 23.53 -5.73 1.09
C LYS A 3 22.09 -5.86 1.59
N LYS A 4 21.78 -5.25 2.73
CA LYS A 4 20.42 -5.20 3.27
C LYS A 4 19.83 -3.80 3.09
N TYR A 5 18.54 -3.75 2.78
CA TYR A 5 17.74 -2.55 2.61
C TYR A 5 16.68 -2.47 3.69
N THR A 6 16.41 -1.26 4.17
CA THR A 6 15.42 -0.97 5.21
C THR A 6 14.52 0.17 4.77
N ARG A 7 13.24 0.10 5.15
CA ARG A 7 12.22 1.09 4.78
C ARG A 7 12.28 2.26 5.75
N VAL A 8 12.48 3.46 5.23
CA VAL A 8 12.61 4.68 6.03
C VAL A 8 11.65 5.75 5.53
N ARG A 9 11.33 6.69 6.42
CA ARG A 9 10.57 7.90 6.10
C ARG A 9 11.48 9.10 6.25
N ASP A 10 11.59 9.90 5.19
CA ASP A 10 12.32 11.15 5.23
C ASP A 10 11.59 12.18 6.11
N LYS A 11 12.30 12.79 7.05
CA LYS A 11 11.68 13.71 8.00
C LYS A 11 11.25 15.02 7.35
N ARG A 12 11.94 15.47 6.28
CA ARG A 12 11.68 16.71 5.56
C ARG A 12 10.53 16.55 4.59
N THR A 13 10.61 15.57 3.70
CA THR A 13 9.65 15.38 2.59
C THR A 13 8.50 14.45 2.95
N LYS A 14 8.60 13.73 4.09
CA LYS A 14 7.64 12.72 4.56
C LYS A 14 7.47 11.51 3.64
N HIS A 15 8.24 11.40 2.56
CA HIS A 15 8.21 10.26 1.65
C HIS A 15 8.87 9.02 2.27
N GLU A 16 8.29 7.85 1.97
CA GLU A 16 8.82 6.56 2.39
C GLU A 16 9.53 5.86 1.23
N TYR A 17 10.75 5.38 1.48
CA TYR A 17 11.56 4.65 0.50
C TYR A 17 12.52 3.69 1.20
N ASP A 18 13.11 2.78 0.43
CA ASP A 18 14.08 1.82 0.95
C ASP A 18 15.50 2.33 0.73
N VAL A 19 16.32 2.31 1.79
CA VAL A 19 17.75 2.67 1.76
C VAL A 19 18.59 1.48 2.16
N LEU A 20 19.87 1.46 1.77
CA LEU A 20 20.82 0.52 2.34
C LEU A 20 20.87 0.72 3.86
N ALA A 21 20.74 -0.36 4.63
CA ALA A 21 20.78 -0.31 6.09
C ALA A 21 22.07 0.35 6.62
N ALA A 22 23.19 0.14 5.93
CA ALA A 22 24.48 0.78 6.23
C ALA A 22 24.52 2.30 5.93
N ARG A 23 23.55 2.82 5.17
CA ARG A 23 23.38 4.26 4.85
C ARG A 23 22.23 4.89 5.62
N PHE A 24 21.68 4.20 6.62
CA PHE A 24 20.65 4.76 7.47
C PHE A 24 21.23 5.93 8.27
N ASP A 25 20.56 7.07 8.17
CA ASP A 25 20.91 8.30 8.88
C ASP A 25 19.71 8.67 9.77
N PRO A 26 19.80 8.52 11.10
CA PRO A 26 18.71 8.80 12.03
C PRO A 26 18.40 10.29 12.15
N GLU A 27 19.28 11.19 11.70
CA GLU A 27 19.00 12.63 11.71
C GLU A 27 18.03 12.98 10.58
N LYS A 28 18.30 12.46 9.37
CA LYS A 28 17.48 12.73 8.16
C LYS A 28 16.24 11.85 8.06
N HIS A 29 16.31 10.61 8.56
CA HIS A 29 15.28 9.59 8.35
C HIS A 29 14.75 9.01 9.65
N ALA A 30 13.52 8.49 9.60
CA ALA A 30 12.93 7.68 10.66
C ALA A 30 12.67 6.26 10.13
N HIS A 31 12.81 5.23 10.97
CA HIS A 31 12.39 3.89 10.59
C HIS A 31 10.88 3.84 10.39
N VAL A 32 10.42 3.28 9.27
CA VAL A 32 9.01 2.90 9.10
C VAL A 32 8.80 1.59 9.83
N ASN A 33 7.67 1.44 10.55
CA ASN A 33 7.28 0.28 11.35
C ASN A 33 7.97 -1.03 10.91
N ARG A 34 9.07 -1.37 11.60
CA ARG A 34 9.99 -2.43 11.18
C ARG A 34 9.35 -3.82 11.28
N ALA A 35 8.33 -3.98 12.13
CA ALA A 35 7.56 -5.22 12.20
C ALA A 35 6.79 -5.49 10.90
N HIS A 36 6.32 -4.43 10.22
CA HIS A 36 5.61 -4.55 8.95
C HIS A 36 6.58 -4.50 7.74
N TYR A 37 7.74 -3.86 7.89
CA TYR A 37 8.75 -3.71 6.83
C TYR A 37 10.14 -4.21 7.28
N PRO A 38 10.36 -5.54 7.33
CA PRO A 38 11.65 -6.13 7.74
C PRO A 38 12.77 -5.87 6.73
N ASP A 39 14.02 -5.96 7.15
CA ASP A 39 15.16 -5.73 6.24
C ASP A 39 15.26 -6.82 5.16
N VAL A 40 15.50 -6.41 3.92
CA VAL A 40 15.48 -7.27 2.72
C VAL A 40 16.77 -7.14 1.92
N SER A 41 17.15 -8.15 1.13
CA SER A 41 18.39 -8.12 0.33
C SER A 41 18.31 -7.23 -0.92
N TYR A 42 17.10 -6.80 -1.29
CA TYR A 42 16.79 -5.94 -2.43
C TYR A 42 15.82 -4.84 -1.99
N PRO A 43 15.85 -3.64 -2.60
CA PRO A 43 14.87 -2.60 -2.32
C PRO A 43 13.46 -3.09 -2.65
N ARG A 44 12.47 -2.74 -1.82
CA ARG A 44 11.09 -3.08 -2.14
C ARG A 44 10.60 -2.20 -3.28
N PRO A 45 9.76 -2.73 -4.18
CA PRO A 45 9.08 -1.90 -5.16
C PRO A 45 8.22 -0.87 -4.42
N ALA A 46 8.09 0.33 -5.00
CA ALA A 46 7.16 1.33 -4.50
C ALA A 46 5.75 0.70 -4.44
N LYS A 47 5.03 0.92 -3.33
CA LYS A 47 3.63 0.51 -3.28
C LYS A 47 2.90 1.19 -4.44
N PRO A 48 2.18 0.44 -5.28
CA PRO A 48 1.39 1.07 -6.32
C PRO A 48 0.44 2.06 -5.65
N HIS A 49 0.41 3.29 -6.18
CA HIS A 49 -0.58 4.26 -5.77
C HIS A 49 -1.91 3.80 -6.35
N ILE A 50 -2.60 2.93 -5.62
CA ILE A 50 -4.00 2.63 -5.89
C ILE A 50 -4.72 3.90 -5.45
N PRO A 51 -5.20 4.75 -6.38
CA PRO A 51 -6.03 5.88 -5.98
C PRO A 51 -7.15 5.29 -5.12
N LYS A 52 -7.48 5.96 -4.01
CA LYS A 52 -8.73 5.69 -3.29
C LYS A 52 -9.90 6.15 -4.18
N GLY A 53 -10.03 5.57 -5.36
CA GLY A 53 -11.24 5.57 -6.16
C GLY A 53 -12.27 4.79 -5.37
N GLY A 54 -13.39 5.45 -5.11
CA GLY A 54 -14.32 5.10 -4.06
C GLY A 54 -14.76 3.65 -4.07
N ARG A 55 -15.18 3.21 -2.89
CA ARG A 55 -16.37 2.37 -2.81
C ARG A 55 -17.44 3.11 -3.62
N ALA A 56 -17.62 2.74 -4.89
CA ALA A 56 -18.94 2.79 -5.45
C ALA A 56 -19.74 1.96 -4.45
N ALA A 57 -20.51 2.65 -3.61
CA ALA A 57 -21.69 2.04 -3.07
C ALA A 57 -22.35 1.41 -4.28
N ALA A 58 -22.44 0.08 -4.32
CA ALA A 58 -23.42 -0.53 -5.20
C ALA A 58 -24.71 0.25 -4.90
N PRO A 59 -25.31 0.97 -5.86
CA PRO A 59 -26.68 1.36 -5.66
C PRO A 59 -27.42 0.05 -5.42
N ASP A 60 -28.17 -0.01 -4.32
CA ASP A 60 -29.19 -0.99 -4.04
C ASP A 60 -30.05 -1.08 -5.32
N THR A 61 -29.63 -1.92 -6.26
CA THR A 61 -30.36 -2.20 -7.49
C THR A 61 -30.99 -3.52 -7.19
N GLU A 62 -32.13 -3.39 -6.51
CA GLU A 62 -33.30 -4.25 -6.62
C GLU A 62 -33.09 -5.32 -7.68
N GLN A 63 -33.12 -6.59 -7.24
CA GLN A 63 -33.31 -7.69 -8.16
C GLN A 63 -34.50 -7.35 -9.07
N PRO A 64 -34.38 -7.40 -10.41
CA PRO A 64 -35.58 -7.42 -11.21
C PRO A 64 -36.32 -8.71 -10.86
N VAL A 65 -37.44 -8.56 -10.15
CA VAL A 65 -38.45 -9.62 -10.05
C VAL A 65 -38.91 -9.84 -11.48
N ALA A 66 -38.43 -10.92 -12.10
CA ALA A 66 -39.03 -11.43 -13.32
C ALA A 66 -40.39 -12.01 -12.92
N THR A 67 -41.42 -11.17 -12.99
CA THR A 67 -42.81 -11.63 -13.04
C THR A 67 -43.05 -12.16 -14.45
N PRO A 68 -43.27 -13.47 -14.68
CA PRO A 68 -43.94 -13.89 -15.88
C PRO A 68 -45.44 -13.63 -15.70
N GLU A 69 -45.96 -12.58 -16.32
CA GLU A 69 -47.39 -12.50 -16.59
C GLU A 69 -47.74 -13.55 -17.67
N GLY A 70 -48.58 -14.51 -17.28
CA GLY A 70 -49.53 -15.19 -18.17
C GLY A 70 -49.07 -16.50 -18.81
N GLU A 71 -49.53 -17.63 -18.26
CA GLU A 71 -50.15 -18.69 -19.06
C GLU A 71 -51.05 -19.60 -18.19
N SER A 72 -52.31 -19.75 -18.63
CA SER A 72 -53.40 -20.65 -18.17
C SER A 72 -54.30 -20.21 -17.01
#